data_AF-A0A1F2YX46-F1
#
_entry.id   AF-A0A1F2YX46-F1
#
_cell.length_a   1.000
_cell.length_b   1.000
_cell.length_c   1.000
_cell.angle_alpha   90.00
_cell.angle_beta   90.00
_cell.angle_gamma   90.00
#
_symmetry.space_group_name_H-M   'P 1'
#
loop_
_entity.id
_entity.type
_entity.pdbx_description
1 polymer ?
#
loop_
_entity_poly.entity_id
_entity_poly.type
_entity_poly.pdbx_seq_one_letter_code
_entity_poly.pdbx_strand_id
1 'polypeptide(L)'
;MKERMVFGIKIEHGVTKRGVIIFWSVAVSLAIYIMSLPLNMKDSSLVMNYFIFVMMMFGGGLAYHRITLMIECPQTEDNYGAWLDLVKVLIKAYMGFCFSAMCVGFGVAIKGVLGFLLAVVGGFAGMIWVFNRMIDSHKYITALIDGSAQE
;
A
#
# COMPACT_ATOMS: atom_id res chain seq x y z
N MET A 1 17.71 8.07 24.33
CA MET A 1 17.25 7.38 23.11
C MET A 1 15.98 6.62 23.45
N LYS A 2 14.80 7.10 23.01
CA LYS A 2 13.56 6.31 23.08
C LYS A 2 13.74 5.09 22.18
N GLU A 3 13.57 3.89 22.72
CA GLU A 3 13.66 2.66 21.93
C GLU A 3 12.69 2.72 20.75
N ARG A 4 13.24 2.75 19.54
CA ARG A 4 12.46 2.91 18.32
C ARG A 4 11.90 1.53 17.93
N MET A 5 10.78 1.16 18.55
CA MET A 5 10.09 -0.12 18.37
C MET A 5 8.97 -0.03 17.32
N VAL A 6 8.79 -1.10 16.57
CA VAL A 6 7.62 -1.31 15.69
C VAL A 6 6.85 -2.51 16.24
N PHE A 7 5.68 -2.26 16.82
CA PHE A 7 4.85 -3.30 17.45
C PHE A 7 5.61 -4.21 18.45
N GLY A 8 6.55 -3.64 19.21
CA GLY A 8 7.37 -4.36 20.19
C GLY A 8 8.62 -5.06 19.63
N ILE A 9 8.85 -4.99 18.32
CA ILE A 9 10.05 -5.55 17.67
C ILE A 9 11.06 -4.43 17.44
N LYS A 10 12.31 -4.66 17.85
CA LYS A 10 13.44 -3.79 17.51
C LYS A 10 13.83 -4.04 16.07
N ILE A 11 13.68 -3.04 15.22
CA ILE A 11 14.17 -3.09 13.84
C ILE A 11 15.54 -2.44 13.80
N GLU A 12 16.46 -3.01 13.03
CA GLU A 12 17.78 -2.43 12.80
C GLU A 12 17.72 -1.31 11.76
N HIS A 13 18.65 -0.37 11.87
CA HIS A 13 18.71 0.83 11.02
C HIS A 13 18.66 0.46 9.53
N GLY A 14 19.63 -0.28 9.00
CA GLY A 14 19.66 -0.64 7.57
C GLY A 14 18.56 -1.60 7.08
N VAL A 15 17.92 -2.35 7.98
CA VAL A 15 16.81 -3.26 7.63
C VAL A 15 15.52 -2.48 7.38
N THR A 16 15.36 -1.32 8.02
CA THR A 16 14.13 -0.52 7.96
C THR A 16 13.87 0.04 6.56
N LYS A 17 14.86 0.70 5.94
CA LYS A 17 14.73 1.21 4.56
C LYS A 17 14.42 0.10 3.55
N ARG A 18 15.12 -1.03 3.65
CA ARG A 18 14.87 -2.20 2.79
C ARG A 18 13.45 -2.72 2.97
N GLY A 19 12.98 -2.80 4.22
CA GLY A 19 11.61 -3.17 4.56
C GLY A 19 10.59 -2.24 3.92
N VAL A 20 10.76 -0.92 4.06
CA VAL A 20 9.90 0.08 3.41
C VAL A 20 9.81 -0.14 1.91
N ILE A 21 10.95 -0.28 1.23
CA ILE A 21 10.99 -0.44 -0.22
C ILE A 21 10.24 -1.72 -0.65
N ILE A 22 10.45 -2.83 0.05
CA ILE A 22 9.78 -4.10 -0.23
C ILE A 22 8.28 -3.98 0.01
N PHE A 23 7.87 -3.44 1.15
CA PHE A 23 6.46 -3.25 1.51
C PHE A 23 5.74 -2.32 0.53
N TRP A 24 6.37 -1.21 0.12
CA TRP A 24 5.80 -0.33 -0.89
C TRP A 24 5.65 -1.04 -2.23
N SER A 25 6.70 -1.73 -2.69
CA SER A 25 6.70 -2.45 -3.98
C SER A 25 5.60 -3.50 -4.06
N VAL A 26 5.42 -4.27 -3.00
CA VAL A 26 4.39 -5.32 -2.95
C VAL A 26 2.99 -4.71 -2.80
N ALA A 27 2.81 -3.66 -2.00
CA ALA A 27 1.52 -2.98 -1.87
C ALA A 27 1.06 -2.36 -3.20
N VAL A 28 1.97 -1.70 -3.92
CA VAL A 28 1.73 -1.12 -5.25
C VAL A 28 1.40 -2.22 -6.26
N SER A 29 2.20 -3.28 -6.31
CA SER A 29 1.97 -4.41 -7.22
C SER A 29 0.59 -5.05 -7.01
N LEU A 30 0.19 -5.22 -5.74
CA LEU A 30 -1.12 -5.78 -5.39
C LEU A 30 -2.27 -4.85 -5.81
N ALA A 31 -2.14 -3.55 -5.56
CA ALA A 31 -3.13 -2.55 -5.98
C ALA A 31 -3.29 -2.53 -7.50
N ILE A 32 -2.18 -2.55 -8.25
CA ILE A 32 -2.18 -2.59 -9.73
C ILE A 32 -2.82 -3.88 -10.22
N TYR A 33 -2.51 -5.03 -9.61
CA TYR A 33 -3.10 -6.31 -9.97
C TYR A 33 -4.63 -6.31 -9.76
N ILE A 34 -5.12 -5.81 -8.63
CA ILE A 34 -6.56 -5.73 -8.38
C ILE A 34 -7.24 -4.80 -9.38
N MET A 35 -6.63 -3.65 -9.69
CA MET A 35 -7.15 -2.70 -10.68
C MET A 35 -7.14 -3.26 -12.11
N SER A 36 -6.33 -4.28 -12.40
CA SER A 36 -6.26 -4.94 -13.72
C SER A 36 -7.33 -6.01 -13.93
N LEU A 37 -7.95 -6.54 -12.85
CA LEU A 37 -8.94 -7.61 -12.94
C LEU A 37 -10.10 -7.32 -13.92
N PRO A 38 -10.66 -6.09 -14.00
CA PRO A 38 -11.72 -5.79 -14.95
C PRO A 38 -11.30 -5.91 -16.42
N LEU A 39 -10.01 -5.77 -16.75
CA LEU A 39 -9.48 -5.90 -18.12
C LEU A 39 -9.67 -7.31 -18.68
N ASN A 40 -9.73 -8.33 -17.82
CA ASN A 40 -9.88 -9.73 -18.20
C ASN A 40 -11.35 -10.19 -18.28
N MET A 41 -12.31 -9.29 -18.04
CA MET A 41 -13.75 -9.61 -18.09
C MET A 41 -14.26 -9.59 -19.54
N LYS A 42 -14.94 -10.67 -19.94
CA LYS A 42 -15.46 -10.87 -21.32
C LYS A 42 -16.42 -9.77 -21.81
N ASP A 43 -17.08 -9.06 -20.90
CA ASP A 43 -18.10 -8.04 -21.21
C ASP A 43 -17.60 -6.60 -20.98
N SER A 44 -16.28 -6.39 -20.91
CA SER A 44 -15.70 -5.07 -20.69
C SER A 44 -15.67 -4.23 -21.99
N SER A 45 -16.16 -2.99 -21.93
CA SER A 45 -16.12 -2.09 -23.09
C SER A 45 -14.67 -1.73 -23.45
N LEU A 46 -14.36 -1.64 -24.75
CA LEU A 46 -13.01 -1.34 -25.26
C LEU A 46 -12.49 0.01 -24.71
N VAL A 47 -13.37 1.00 -24.58
CA VAL A 47 -13.06 2.31 -23.99
C VAL A 47 -12.68 2.20 -22.52
N MET A 48 -13.44 1.44 -21.73
CA MET A 48 -13.12 1.21 -20.30
C MET A 48 -11.79 0.49 -20.15
N ASN A 49 -11.51 -0.51 -20.99
CA ASN A 49 -10.24 -1.23 -20.96
C ASN A 49 -9.05 -0.33 -21.27
N TYR A 50 -9.19 0.55 -22.27
CA TYR A 50 -8.14 1.50 -22.60
C TYR A 50 -7.90 2.50 -21.45
N PHE A 51 -8.98 2.99 -20.84
CA PHE A 51 -8.89 3.89 -19.68
C PHE A 51 -8.17 3.23 -18.49
N ILE A 52 -8.57 2.02 -18.11
CA ILE A 52 -7.94 1.26 -17.01
C ILE A 52 -6.46 1.00 -17.31
N PHE A 53 -6.14 0.60 -18.55
CA PHE A 53 -4.76 0.38 -18.98
C PHE A 53 -3.89 1.63 -18.83
N VAL A 54 -4.37 2.78 -19.32
CA VAL A 54 -3.66 4.06 -19.20
C VAL A 54 -3.47 4.44 -17.72
N MET A 55 -4.53 4.35 -16.91
CA MET A 55 -4.44 4.65 -15.48
C MET A 55 -3.44 3.75 -14.75
N MET A 56 -3.37 2.46 -15.09
CA MET A 56 -2.39 1.53 -14.54
C MET A 56 -0.96 1.88 -14.96
N MET A 57 -0.73 2.24 -16.23
CA MET A 57 0.60 2.61 -16.74
C MET A 57 1.13 3.87 -16.04
N PHE A 58 0.32 4.92 -15.95
CA PHE A 58 0.72 6.16 -15.28
C PHE A 58 0.84 5.98 -13.76
N GLY A 59 -0.16 5.37 -13.13
CA GLY A 59 -0.16 5.13 -11.67
C GLY A 59 0.98 4.22 -11.23
N GLY A 60 1.24 3.15 -12.00
CA GLY A 60 2.37 2.26 -11.78
C GLY A 60 3.70 2.98 -11.96
N GLY A 61 3.88 3.72 -13.06
CA GLY A 61 5.09 4.50 -13.31
C GLY A 61 5.43 5.47 -12.16
N LEU A 62 4.45 6.22 -11.67
CA LEU A 62 4.62 7.12 -10.52
C LEU A 62 5.00 6.36 -9.23
N ALA A 63 4.37 5.22 -8.99
CA ALA A 63 4.64 4.42 -7.81
C ALA A 63 6.03 3.77 -7.83
N TYR A 64 6.51 3.34 -9.00
CA TYR A 64 7.87 2.84 -9.19
C TYR A 64 8.92 3.97 -9.14
N HIS A 65 8.60 5.16 -9.64
CA HIS A 65 9.48 6.32 -9.49
C HIS A 65 9.73 6.67 -8.01
N ARG A 66 8.73 6.52 -7.14
CA ARG A 66 8.95 6.67 -5.68
C ARG A 66 9.91 5.63 -5.11
N ILE A 67 9.97 4.42 -5.67
CA ILE A 67 10.94 3.40 -5.26
C ILE A 67 12.37 3.87 -5.56
N THR A 68 12.62 4.42 -6.75
CA THR A 68 13.96 4.90 -7.12
C THR A 68 14.40 6.02 -6.18
N LEU A 69 13.51 6.98 -5.88
CA LEU A 69 13.82 8.06 -4.93
C LEU A 69 14.08 7.55 -3.51
N MET A 70 13.33 6.53 -3.04
CA MET A 70 13.60 5.91 -1.74
C MET A 70 14.96 5.16 -1.73
N ILE A 71 15.36 4.55 -2.84
CA ILE A 71 16.68 3.89 -2.97
C ILE A 71 17.80 4.93 -2.89
N GLU A 72 17.64 6.09 -3.53
CA GLU A 72 18.64 7.17 -3.53
C GLU A 72 18.71 7.90 -2.19
N CYS A 73 17.59 8.05 -1.47
CA CYS A 73 17.55 8.73 -0.17
C CYS A 73 18.34 7.97 0.91
N PRO A 74 19.44 8.50 1.46
CA PRO A 74 20.22 7.80 2.48
C PRO A 74 19.45 7.73 3.80
N GLN A 75 19.59 6.61 4.50
CA GLN A 75 19.08 6.50 5.86
C GLN A 75 20.17 6.99 6.82
N THR A 76 19.84 8.00 7.64
CA THR A 76 20.69 8.59 8.68
C THR A 76 20.04 8.39 10.05
N GLU A 77 20.73 8.66 11.15
CA GLU A 77 20.13 8.56 12.49
C GLU A 77 18.98 9.55 12.69
N ASP A 78 19.09 10.72 12.05
CA ASP A 78 18.13 11.82 12.12
C ASP A 78 16.81 11.43 11.45
N ASN A 79 16.87 10.87 10.23
CA ASN A 79 15.66 10.48 9.50
C ASN A 79 15.15 9.06 9.83
N TYR A 80 15.87 8.30 10.66
CA TYR A 80 15.50 6.92 10.97
C TYR A 80 14.12 6.81 11.65
N GLY A 81 13.70 7.82 12.42
CA GLY A 81 12.34 7.86 12.99
C GLY A 81 11.25 7.88 11.92
N ALA A 82 11.43 8.72 10.91
CA ALA A 82 10.51 8.84 9.79
C ALA A 82 10.46 7.56 8.94
N TRP A 83 11.59 6.87 8.73
CA TRP A 83 11.61 5.56 8.07
C TRP A 83 10.80 4.51 8.84
N LEU A 84 10.88 4.49 10.18
CA LEU A 84 10.09 3.56 11.00
C LEU A 84 8.60 3.88 10.98
N ASP A 85 8.24 5.15 11.00
CA ASP A 85 6.83 5.54 10.90
C ASP A 85 6.25 5.16 9.53
N LEU A 86 7.05 5.30 8.47
CA LEU A 86 6.69 4.80 7.14
C LEU A 86 6.47 3.28 7.13
N VAL A 87 7.33 2.48 7.79
CA VAL A 87 7.09 1.04 7.98
C VAL A 87 5.76 0.79 8.67
N LYS A 88 5.44 1.49 9.77
CA LYS A 88 4.19 1.31 10.51
C LYS A 88 2.97 1.62 9.64
N VAL A 89 3.02 2.69 8.84
CA VAL A 89 1.92 3.04 7.92
C VAL A 89 1.75 1.96 6.86
N LEU A 90 2.84 1.44 6.30
CA LEU A 90 2.79 0.36 5.33
C LEU A 90 2.21 -0.92 5.93
N ILE A 91 2.63 -1.33 7.12
CA ILE A 91 2.03 -2.48 7.83
C ILE A 91 0.51 -2.30 8.00
N LYS A 92 0.05 -1.10 8.33
CA LYS A 92 -1.39 -0.80 8.41
C LYS A 92 -2.11 -0.90 7.06
N ALA A 93 -1.43 -0.58 5.95
CA ALA A 93 -1.99 -0.82 4.62
C ALA A 93 -2.13 -2.34 4.35
N TYR A 94 -1.14 -3.16 4.71
CA TYR A 94 -1.24 -4.62 4.62
C TYR A 94 -2.36 -5.20 5.46
N MET A 95 -2.56 -4.70 6.68
CA MET A 95 -3.71 -5.10 7.49
C MET A 95 -5.05 -4.82 6.78
N GLY A 96 -5.15 -3.69 6.06
CA GLY A 96 -6.32 -3.38 5.24
C GLY A 96 -6.52 -4.35 4.07
N PHE A 97 -5.44 -4.76 3.38
CA PHE A 97 -5.50 -5.79 2.34
C PHE A 97 -5.95 -7.14 2.91
N CYS A 98 -5.37 -7.58 4.02
CA CYS A 98 -5.76 -8.82 4.69
C CYS A 98 -7.22 -8.77 5.14
N PHE A 99 -7.67 -7.65 5.71
CA PHE A 99 -9.06 -7.45 6.10
C PHE A 99 -10.01 -7.55 4.91
N SER A 100 -9.70 -6.87 3.80
CA SER A 100 -10.49 -6.96 2.57
C SER A 100 -10.58 -8.40 2.04
N ALA A 101 -9.44 -9.09 1.97
CA ALA A 101 -9.38 -10.48 1.51
C ALA A 101 -10.18 -11.43 2.43
N MET A 102 -10.12 -11.23 3.75
CA MET A 102 -10.92 -12.00 4.71
C MET A 102 -12.41 -11.74 4.53
N CYS A 103 -12.84 -10.49 4.41
CA CYS A 103 -14.25 -10.15 4.19
C CYS A 103 -14.80 -10.78 2.90
N VAL A 104 -14.03 -10.73 1.81
CA VAL A 104 -14.40 -11.38 0.55
C VAL A 104 -14.44 -12.90 0.72
N GLY A 105 -13.41 -13.51 1.31
CA GLY A 105 -13.33 -14.96 1.51
C GLY A 105 -14.46 -15.51 2.38
N PHE A 106 -14.74 -14.86 3.53
CA PHE A 106 -15.86 -15.23 4.39
C PHE A 106 -17.21 -14.95 3.73
N GLY A 107 -17.34 -13.84 3.00
CA GLY A 107 -18.58 -13.53 2.29
C GLY A 107 -18.93 -14.58 1.23
N VAL A 108 -17.93 -15.07 0.49
CA VAL A 108 -18.10 -16.18 -0.46
C VAL A 108 -18.45 -17.50 0.26
N ALA A 109 -17.86 -17.76 1.42
CA ALA A 109 -18.12 -18.98 2.19
C ALA A 109 -19.54 -19.04 2.79
N ILE A 110 -20.04 -17.92 3.33
CA ILE A 110 -21.36 -17.83 3.97
C ILE A 110 -22.50 -17.95 2.94
N LYS A 111 -22.26 -17.46 1.71
CA LYS A 111 -23.25 -17.39 0.61
C LYS A 111 -24.50 -16.56 0.99
N GLY A 112 -25.38 -16.35 0.02
CA GLY A 112 -26.62 -15.57 0.21
C GLY A 112 -26.38 -14.07 0.38
N VAL A 113 -27.45 -13.34 0.73
CA VAL A 113 -27.45 -11.87 0.82
C VAL A 113 -26.47 -11.37 1.89
N LEU A 114 -26.39 -12.06 3.02
CA LEU A 114 -25.49 -11.68 4.11
C LEU A 114 -24.02 -11.84 3.70
N GLY A 115 -23.67 -12.94 3.03
CA GLY A 115 -22.33 -13.17 2.50
C GLY A 115 -21.96 -12.15 1.42
N PHE A 116 -22.89 -11.81 0.54
CA PHE A 116 -22.70 -10.75 -0.46
C PHE A 116 -22.44 -9.39 0.18
N LEU A 117 -23.24 -8.99 1.17
CA LEU A 117 -23.07 -7.72 1.88
C LEU A 117 -21.72 -7.67 2.61
N LEU A 118 -21.29 -8.76 3.24
CA LEU A 118 -19.99 -8.83 3.90
C LEU A 118 -18.83 -8.68 2.91
N ALA A 119 -18.89 -9.39 1.77
CA ALA A 119 -17.86 -9.32 0.74
C ALA A 119 -17.76 -7.92 0.13
N VAL A 120 -18.90 -7.31 -0.17
CA VAL A 120 -18.96 -5.97 -0.78
C VAL A 120 -18.55 -4.92 0.23
N VAL A 121 -19.28 -4.76 1.34
CA VAL A 121 -19.04 -3.68 2.31
C VAL A 121 -17.67 -3.83 2.97
N GLY A 122 -17.32 -5.05 3.42
CA GLY A 122 -16.02 -5.30 4.05
C GLY A 122 -14.86 -5.17 3.07
N GLY A 123 -15.03 -5.66 1.84
CA GLY A 123 -14.04 -5.51 0.77
C GLY A 123 -13.78 -4.04 0.43
N PHE A 124 -14.84 -3.25 0.19
CA PHE A 124 -14.72 -1.82 -0.10
C PHE A 124 -14.16 -1.04 1.09
N ALA A 125 -14.60 -1.30 2.32
CA ALA A 125 -14.08 -0.64 3.51
C ALA A 125 -12.58 -0.91 3.70
N GLY A 126 -12.14 -2.17 3.49
CA GLY A 126 -10.74 -2.55 3.52
C GLY A 126 -9.92 -1.85 2.43
N MET A 127 -10.44 -1.74 1.22
CA MET A 127 -9.75 -1.04 0.13
C MET A 127 -9.68 0.48 0.36
N ILE A 128 -10.72 1.11 0.88
CA ILE A 128 -10.70 2.54 1.26
C ILE A 128 -9.64 2.78 2.34
N TRP A 129 -9.54 1.89 3.33
CA TRP A 129 -8.49 1.94 4.33
C TRP A 129 -7.11 1.88 3.66
N VAL A 130 -6.88 0.90 2.79
CA VAL A 130 -5.61 0.74 2.07
C VAL A 130 -5.24 2.02 1.34
N PHE A 131 -6.18 2.60 0.56
CA PHE A 131 -5.90 3.81 -0.20
C PHE A 131 -5.55 5.00 0.68
N ASN A 132 -6.26 5.19 1.80
CA ASN A 132 -5.93 6.22 2.77
C ASN A 132 -4.50 6.05 3.32
N ARG A 133 -4.09 4.81 3.65
CA ARG A 133 -2.73 4.55 4.14
C ARG A 133 -1.67 4.69 3.06
N MET A 134 -1.98 4.36 1.81
CA MET A 134 -1.09 4.58 0.67
C MET A 134 -0.85 6.08 0.42
N ILE A 135 -1.89 6.91 0.57
CA ILE A 135 -1.79 8.38 0.49
C ILE A 135 -0.91 8.91 1.65
N ASP A 136 -1.15 8.44 2.88
CA ASP A 136 -0.31 8.79 4.03
C ASP A 136 1.16 8.43 3.74
N SER A 137 1.43 7.19 3.31
CA SER A 137 2.77 6.75 2.93
C SER A 137 3.40 7.63 1.87
N HIS A 138 2.65 8.08 0.86
CA HIS A 138 3.16 8.99 -0.16
C HIS A 138 3.62 10.34 0.42
N LYS A 139 2.87 10.88 1.39
CA LYS A 139 3.25 12.12 2.09
C LYS A 139 4.53 11.92 2.90
N TYR A 140 4.63 10.82 3.64
CA TYR A 140 5.82 10.48 4.40
C TYR A 140 7.05 10.28 3.50
N ILE A 141 6.90 9.58 2.38
CA ILE A 141 7.97 9.39 1.39
C ILE A 141 8.43 10.75 0.85
N THR A 142 7.50 11.64 0.52
CA THR A 142 7.82 12.98 0.01
C THR A 142 8.58 13.79 1.06
N ALA A 143 8.10 13.83 2.30
CA ALA A 143 8.78 14.52 3.39
C ALA A 143 10.18 13.95 3.71
N LEU A 144 10.35 12.63 3.57
CA LEU A 144 11.65 11.97 3.69
C LEU A 144 12.62 12.38 2.59
N ILE A 145 12.15 12.48 1.35
CA ILE A 145 12.96 12.84 0.18
C ILE A 145 13.34 14.32 0.22
N ASP A 146 12.39 15.19 0.56
CA ASP A 146 12.59 16.64 0.58
C ASP A 146 13.35 17.14 1.83
N GLY A 147 13.70 16.23 2.75
CA GLY A 147 14.43 16.53 3.99
C GLY A 147 13.59 17.18 5.08
N SER A 148 12.30 17.41 4.86
CA SER A 148 11.40 18.05 5.84
C SER A 148 10.95 17.12 6.97
N ALA A 149 11.31 15.84 6.93
CA ALA A 149 10.99 14.85 7.96
C ALA A 149 12.06 14.77 9.10
N GLN A 150 12.94 15.77 9.20
CA GLN A 150 14.08 15.80 10.14
C GLN A 150 13.78 16.47 11.50
N GLU A 151 12.54 16.90 11.76
CA GLU A 151 12.11 17.47 13.06
C GLU A 151 11.45 16.44 13.99
#